data_AF-A0A392S8K8-F1
#
_entry.id   AF-A0A392S8K8-F1
#
_cell.length_a   1.000
_cell.length_b   1.000
_cell.length_c   1.000
_cell.angle_alpha   90.00
_cell.angle_beta   90.00
_cell.angle_gamma   90.00
#
_symmetry.space_group_name_H-M   'P 1'
#
loop_
_entity.id
_entity.type
_entity.pdbx_description
1 polymer ?
#
loop_
_entity_poly.entity_id
_entity_poly.type
_entity_poly.pdbx_seq_one_letter_code
_entity_poly.pdbx_strand_id
1 'polypeptide(L)'
;MEFPVKNAVITVPAYFNDSQRKATVDAGAIAGLNVMRIINEPTAAAIAYGLDKKINCVGERNIFIFDLGGGTFDVSLLTIKDKVFLVKACAGNTHLGGEDFDNRMVNYFA
;
A
#
# COMPACT_ATOMS: atom_id res chain seq x y z
N MET A 1 -17.56 -14.76 -22.75
CA MET A 1 -18.32 -13.68 -22.07
C MET A 1 -17.54 -13.32 -20.83
N GLU A 2 -16.95 -12.13 -20.79
CA GLU A 2 -16.36 -11.61 -19.55
C GLU A 2 -17.49 -11.04 -18.70
N PHE A 3 -17.61 -11.52 -17.48
CA PHE A 3 -18.51 -10.93 -16.50
C PHE A 3 -17.91 -9.59 -16.04
N PRO A 4 -18.70 -8.51 -15.96
CA PRO A 4 -18.18 -7.22 -15.50
C PRO A 4 -17.69 -7.34 -14.05
N VAL A 5 -16.46 -6.88 -13.78
CA VAL A 5 -15.91 -6.78 -12.43
C VAL A 5 -16.61 -5.63 -11.70
N LYS A 6 -17.30 -5.96 -10.61
CA LYS A 6 -18.09 -4.97 -9.83
C LYS A 6 -17.52 -4.66 -8.45
N ASN A 7 -16.75 -5.56 -7.85
CA ASN A 7 -16.31 -5.42 -6.46
C ASN A 7 -14.80 -5.21 -6.41
N ALA A 8 -14.34 -4.29 -5.57
CA ALA A 8 -12.92 -4.00 -5.40
C ALA A 8 -12.55 -3.78 -3.93
N VAL A 9 -11.34 -4.19 -3.57
CA VAL A 9 -10.63 -3.71 -2.37
C VAL A 9 -9.51 -2.83 -2.88
N ILE A 10 -9.43 -1.59 -2.37
CA ILE A 10 -8.48 -0.59 -2.87
C ILE A 10 -7.43 -0.34 -1.79
N THR A 11 -6.16 -0.31 -2.20
CA THR A 11 -5.04 0.04 -1.33
C THR A 11 -4.89 1.56 -1.25
N VAL A 12 -4.47 2.07 -0.11
CA VAL A 12 -4.09 3.49 0.09
C VAL A 12 -2.82 3.57 0.94
N PRO A 13 -2.08 4.69 0.88
CA PRO A 13 -0.95 4.91 1.77
C PRO A 13 -1.37 4.84 3.25
N ALA A 14 -0.50 4.30 4.10
CA ALA A 14 -0.85 4.09 5.52
C ALA A 14 -1.13 5.40 6.28
N TYR A 15 -0.53 6.51 5.86
CA TYR A 15 -0.70 7.83 6.46
C TYR A 15 -1.91 8.62 5.93
N PHE A 16 -2.72 8.05 5.02
CA PHE A 16 -3.94 8.71 4.56
C PHE A 16 -4.92 8.94 5.73
N ASN A 17 -5.40 10.16 5.83
CA ASN A 17 -6.45 10.54 6.78
C ASN A 17 -7.86 10.12 6.28
N ASP A 18 -8.87 10.27 7.13
CA ASP A 18 -10.24 9.83 6.83
C ASP A 18 -10.84 10.50 5.59
N SER A 19 -10.53 11.78 5.37
CA SER A 19 -11.00 12.53 4.20
C SER A 19 -10.43 11.98 2.90
N GLN A 20 -9.11 11.72 2.88
CA GLN A 20 -8.44 11.14 1.72
C GLN A 20 -8.93 9.71 1.43
N ARG A 21 -9.15 8.89 2.48
CA ARG A 21 -9.72 7.54 2.35
C ARG A 21 -11.13 7.59 1.77
N LYS A 22 -11.96 8.51 2.25
CA LYS A 22 -13.30 8.72 1.70
C LYS A 22 -13.25 9.15 0.24
N ALA A 23 -12.35 10.07 -0.11
CA ALA A 23 -12.16 10.48 -1.50
C ALA A 23 -11.80 9.29 -2.41
N THR A 24 -10.97 8.35 -1.96
CA THR A 24 -10.67 7.11 -2.70
C THR A 24 -11.89 6.21 -2.86
N VAL A 25 -12.72 6.04 -1.82
CA VAL A 25 -13.97 5.27 -1.89
C VAL A 25 -14.94 5.90 -2.89
N ASP A 26 -15.13 7.21 -2.81
CA ASP A 26 -16.02 7.97 -3.69
C ASP A 26 -15.54 7.88 -5.15
N ALA A 27 -14.23 7.99 -5.39
CA ALA A 27 -13.64 7.80 -6.72
C ALA A 27 -13.91 6.40 -7.28
N GLY A 28 -13.80 5.35 -6.45
CA GLY A 28 -14.17 3.99 -6.84
C GLY A 28 -15.65 3.85 -7.19
N ALA A 29 -16.55 4.48 -6.43
CA ALA A 29 -17.98 4.49 -6.71
C ALA A 29 -18.31 5.23 -8.02
N ILE A 30 -17.67 6.37 -8.28
CA ILE A 30 -17.79 7.11 -9.55
C ILE A 30 -17.33 6.25 -10.74
N ALA A 31 -16.29 5.44 -10.55
CA ALA A 31 -15.81 4.48 -11.56
C ALA A 31 -16.71 3.24 -11.71
N GLY A 32 -17.84 3.16 -10.99
CA GLY A 32 -18.78 2.04 -11.06
C GLY A 32 -18.38 0.81 -10.24
N LEU A 33 -17.41 0.94 -9.33
CA LEU A 33 -16.96 -0.14 -8.44
C LEU A 33 -17.68 -0.06 -7.09
N ASN A 34 -18.11 -1.22 -6.59
CA ASN A 34 -18.44 -1.42 -5.19
C ASN A 34 -17.14 -1.60 -4.39
N VAL A 35 -16.70 -0.52 -3.74
CA VAL A 35 -15.49 -0.51 -2.89
C VAL A 35 -15.81 -1.24 -1.58
N MET A 36 -15.48 -2.53 -1.51
CA MET A 36 -15.76 -3.39 -0.36
C MET A 36 -14.97 -2.99 0.88
N ARG A 37 -13.74 -2.51 0.68
CA ARG A 37 -12.82 -2.14 1.75
C ARG A 37 -11.68 -1.27 1.21
N ILE A 38 -11.22 -0.35 2.04
CA ILE A 38 -9.90 0.28 1.89
C ILE A 38 -8.91 -0.43 2.82
N ILE A 39 -7.74 -0.78 2.30
CA ILE A 39 -6.64 -1.36 3.10
C ILE A 39 -5.38 -0.53 2.93
N ASN A 40 -4.50 -0.57 3.94
CA ASN A 40 -3.20 0.09 3.82
C ASN A 40 -2.31 -0.70 2.86
N GLU A 41 -1.62 -0.01 1.95
CA GLU A 41 -0.59 -0.56 1.06
C GLU A 41 0.42 -1.46 1.79
N PRO A 42 1.06 -1.03 2.89
CA PRO A 42 2.02 -1.89 3.57
C PRO A 42 1.36 -3.16 4.15
N THR A 43 0.10 -3.09 4.60
CA THR A 43 -0.63 -4.28 5.04
C THR A 43 -0.92 -5.22 3.87
N ALA A 44 -1.33 -4.68 2.72
CA ALA A 44 -1.56 -5.46 1.51
C ALA A 44 -0.28 -6.16 1.04
N ALA A 45 0.85 -5.45 1.03
CA ALA A 45 2.16 -6.00 0.70
C ALA A 45 2.58 -7.13 1.65
N ALA A 46 2.37 -6.94 2.96
CA ALA A 46 2.68 -7.96 3.98
C ALA A 46 1.85 -9.24 3.80
N ILE A 47 0.56 -9.08 3.47
CA ILE A 47 -0.34 -10.20 3.14
C ILE A 47 0.14 -10.90 1.85
N ALA A 48 0.46 -10.13 0.80
CA ALA A 48 0.88 -10.63 -0.50
C ALA A 48 2.20 -11.42 -0.44
N TYR A 49 3.16 -10.97 0.37
CA TYR A 49 4.41 -11.72 0.64
C TYR A 49 4.15 -13.09 1.29
N GLY A 50 2.92 -13.35 1.75
CA GLY A 50 2.54 -14.62 2.35
C GLY A 50 3.00 -14.73 3.80
N LEU A 51 3.23 -13.59 4.49
CA LEU A 51 3.49 -13.62 5.93
C LEU A 51 2.30 -14.18 6.70
N ASP A 52 1.08 -14.05 6.17
CA ASP A 52 -0.11 -14.72 6.70
C ASP A 52 -0.10 -16.25 6.53
N LYS A 53 0.65 -16.78 5.55
CA LYS A 53 0.78 -18.22 5.31
C LYS A 53 1.99 -18.85 5.99
N LYS A 54 3.00 -18.04 6.33
CA LYS A 54 4.17 -18.44 7.13
C LYS A 54 3.87 -18.42 8.64
N ILE A 55 2.60 -18.47 9.05
CA ILE A 55 2.15 -18.31 10.45
C ILE A 55 2.48 -19.48 11.38
N ASN A 56 3.16 -20.54 10.91
CA ASN A 56 3.71 -21.58 11.80
C ASN A 56 4.89 -21.09 12.67
N CYS A 57 5.08 -19.79 12.78
CA CYS A 57 6.18 -19.18 13.52
C CYS A 57 5.69 -18.79 14.91
N VAL A 58 6.21 -19.47 15.93
CA VAL A 58 5.95 -19.16 17.32
C VAL A 58 6.52 -17.78 17.65
N GLY A 59 5.67 -16.80 17.93
CA GLY A 59 6.06 -15.48 18.44
C GLY A 59 5.78 -14.29 17.52
N GLU A 60 6.01 -13.10 18.09
CA GLU A 60 5.86 -11.81 17.41
C GLU A 60 6.95 -11.61 16.34
N ARG A 61 6.58 -11.09 15.17
CA ARG A 61 7.53 -10.75 14.10
C ARG A 61 7.40 -9.31 13.68
N ASN A 62 8.53 -8.64 13.54
CA ASN A 62 8.60 -7.31 12.97
C ASN A 62 9.00 -7.39 11.49
N ILE A 63 8.30 -6.62 10.66
CA ILE A 63 8.48 -6.55 9.21
C ILE A 63 8.70 -5.10 8.85
N PHE A 64 9.81 -4.86 8.17
CA PHE A 64 10.07 -3.58 7.56
C PHE A 64 9.65 -3.64 6.10
N ILE A 65 8.79 -2.71 5.71
CA ILE A 65 8.29 -2.56 4.35
C ILE A 65 8.94 -1.32 3.76
N PHE A 66 9.53 -1.50 2.59
CA PHE A 66 10.15 -0.47 1.78
C PHE A 66 9.36 -0.39 0.48
N ASP A 67 8.68 0.72 0.25
CA ASP A 67 7.87 0.99 -0.92
C ASP A 67 8.42 2.23 -1.63
N LEU A 68 9.06 2.04 -2.78
CA LEU A 68 9.60 3.12 -3.61
C LEU A 68 8.85 3.11 -4.94
N GLY A 69 7.82 3.94 -5.01
CA GLY A 69 6.94 4.05 -6.15
C GLY A 69 7.43 5.04 -7.20
N GLY A 70 6.51 5.48 -8.06
CA GLY A 70 6.81 6.44 -9.13
C GLY A 70 7.05 7.86 -8.64
N GLY A 71 6.30 8.33 -7.63
CA GLY A 71 6.44 9.69 -7.08
C GLY A 71 6.52 9.75 -5.56
N THR A 72 6.33 8.63 -4.87
CA THR A 72 6.37 8.55 -3.41
C THR A 72 7.30 7.44 -2.94
N PHE A 73 7.91 7.69 -1.80
CA PHE A 73 8.73 6.74 -1.08
C PHE A 73 8.17 6.58 0.32
N ASP A 74 7.72 5.38 0.67
CA ASP A 74 7.07 5.08 1.93
C ASP A 74 7.74 3.90 2.62
N VAL A 75 7.96 4.04 3.92
CA VAL A 75 8.48 2.98 4.79
C VAL A 75 7.54 2.71 5.93
N SER A 76 7.35 1.44 6.26
CA SER A 76 6.47 1.04 7.35
C SER A 76 7.07 -0.10 8.17
N LEU A 77 6.99 0.01 9.49
CA LEU A 77 7.30 -1.07 10.41
C LEU A 77 6.00 -1.70 10.88
N LEU A 78 5.82 -2.98 10.56
CA LEU A 78 4.66 -3.76 10.94
C LEU A 78 5.06 -4.83 11.94
N THR A 79 4.16 -5.15 12.85
CA THR A 79 4.25 -6.33 13.70
C THR A 79 3.15 -7.30 13.31
N ILE A 80 3.50 -8.58 13.17
CA ILE A 80 2.54 -9.68 13.02
C ILE A 80 2.51 -10.49 14.30
N LYS A 81 1.29 -10.68 14.82
CA LYS A 81 1.00 -11.59 15.92
C LYS A 81 -0.37 -12.22 15.68
N ASP A 82 -0.47 -13.55 15.73
CA ASP A 82 -1.73 -14.29 15.62
C ASP A 82 -2.61 -13.87 14.40
N LYS A 83 -1.97 -13.69 13.23
CA LYS A 83 -2.57 -13.18 11.97
C LYS A 83 -3.00 -11.71 11.98
N VAL A 84 -2.80 -10.99 13.07
CA VAL A 84 -3.05 -9.56 13.17
C VAL A 84 -1.82 -8.80 12.71
N PHE A 85 -2.01 -7.94 11.71
CA PHE A 85 -1.00 -7.01 11.22
C PHE A 85 -1.22 -5.66 11.90
N LEU A 86 -0.27 -5.24 12.74
CA LEU A 86 -0.29 -3.95 13.40
C LEU A 86 0.81 -3.06 12.82
N VAL A 87 0.42 -1.93 12.26
CA VAL A 87 1.36 -0.89 11.84
C VAL A 87 1.89 -0.19 13.10
N LYS A 88 3.21 -0.23 13.31
CA LYS A 88 3.89 0.40 14.46
C LYS A 88 4.37 1.80 14.14
N ALA A 89 4.90 2.00 12.93
CA ALA A 89 5.39 3.28 12.47
C ALA A 89 5.30 3.34 10.95
N CYS A 90 5.02 4.54 10.43
CA CYS A 90 5.10 4.87 9.02
C CYS A 90 5.85 6.19 8.87
N ALA A 91 6.71 6.28 7.86
CA ALA A 91 7.38 7.49 7.44
C ALA A 91 7.60 7.43 5.93
N GLY A 92 8.03 8.52 5.32
CA GLY A 92 8.24 8.56 3.88
C GLY A 92 8.56 9.95 3.37
N ASN A 93 8.63 10.06 2.04
CA ASN A 93 8.73 11.29 1.30
C ASN A 93 7.72 11.23 0.14
N THR A 94 6.75 12.15 0.15
CA THR A 94 5.69 12.23 -0.86
C THR A 94 6.13 12.83 -2.19
N HIS A 95 7.41 13.20 -2.32
CA HIS A 95 8.03 13.79 -3.51
C HIS A 95 9.40 13.15 -3.77
N LEU A 96 9.44 11.82 -3.69
CA LEU A 96 10.62 11.03 -4.03
C LEU A 96 10.16 9.72 -4.67
N GLY A 97 10.58 9.44 -5.90
CA GLY A 97 10.24 8.20 -6.58
C GLY A 97 10.98 7.99 -7.89
N GLY A 98 10.47 7.06 -8.69
CA GLY A 98 10.99 6.78 -10.04
C GLY A 98 11.09 8.00 -10.95
N GLU A 99 10.18 8.98 -10.82
CA GLU A 99 10.21 10.23 -11.59
C GLU A 99 11.52 11.01 -11.37
N ASP A 100 12.09 11.00 -10.16
CA ASP A 100 13.38 11.63 -9.89
C ASP A 100 14.52 10.93 -10.64
N PHE A 101 14.44 9.60 -10.77
CA PHE A 101 15.42 8.84 -11.53
C PHE A 101 15.29 9.11 -13.03
N ASP A 102 14.06 9.14 -13.54
CA ASP A 102 13.77 9.49 -14.93
C ASP A 102 14.29 10.90 -15.26
N ASN A 103 14.01 11.88 -14.41
CA ASN A 103 14.50 13.26 -14.56
C ASN A 103 16.03 13.33 -14.54
N ARG A 104 16.70 12.58 -13.67
CA ARG A 104 18.18 12.51 -13.64
C ARG A 104 18.74 11.89 -14.91
N MET A 105 18.12 10.84 -15.43
CA MET A 105 18.54 10.22 -16.70
C MET A 105 18.37 11.19 -17.86
N VAL A 106 17.22 11.87 -17.97
CA VAL A 106 16.99 12.88 -19.01
C VAL A 106 18.02 13.99 -18.93
N ASN A 107 18.24 14.57 -17.74
CA ASN A 107 19.21 15.66 -17.56
C ASN A 107 20.66 15.27 -17.89
N TYR A 108 21.02 13.99 -17.76
CA TYR A 108 22.36 13.51 -18.10
C TYR A 108 22.58 13.37 -19.62
N PHE A 109 21.53 12.99 -20.36
CA PHE A 109 21.60 12.75 -21.80
C PHE A 109 21.12 13.92 -22.67
N ALA A 110 20.54 14.97 -22.05
CA ALA A 110 20.06 16.18 -22.72
C ALA A 110 21.18 17.12 -23.18
#